data_AF-A0A4Q1C7Q7-F1
#
_entry.id   AF-A0A4Q1C7Q7-F1
#
_cell.length_a   1.000
_cell.length_b   1.000
_cell.length_c   1.000
_cell.angle_alpha   90.00
_cell.angle_beta   90.00
_cell.angle_gamma   90.00
#
_symmetry.space_group_name_H-M   'P 1'
#
loop_
_entity.id
_entity.type
_entity.pdbx_description
1 polymer ?
#
loop_
_entity_poly.entity_id
_entity_poly.type
_entity_poly.pdbx_seq_one_letter_code
_entity_poly.pdbx_strand_id
1 'polypeptide(L)'
;MLRLPDFRPGLFPGRGSVPVHRSAPCFWGAPGSRAVRWTDSCSCPARLCRCSMETLNNPRAVSPHRLHPMAFFKRFLKDHVSSPASPAPKTPVRAAPAVERRAQERHAVNHDFALKATLSYVGRDVTGAPMSDSRHGWNWKGRLVDCSEAGVRLQLGAGLQAVIGESCDLRLGIQDFEVIVPCHVVNISENAEGMVFGLQHEIYDETMRLKYLRLVDVVALGSTLRLHSRTPGPDDSGYIVENYRSSRSARLTVWRHPADESVSAFEIQINDCLLRAAEGQGLEYFTGDDSGSRPATAVQCHEIHQLFQWVVANLPAEVPADVKVFLHGFAG
;
A
#
# COMPACT_ATOMS: atom_id res chain seq x y z
N MET A 1 -25.34 -6.14 3.70
CA MET A 1 -24.63 -7.32 4.21
C MET A 1 -24.37 -8.24 3.04
N LEU A 2 -23.21 -8.11 2.41
CA LEU A 2 -22.77 -9.01 1.36
C LEU A 2 -22.44 -10.35 2.04
N ARG A 3 -23.17 -11.41 1.66
CA ARG A 3 -22.74 -12.78 1.96
C ARG A 3 -21.44 -12.99 1.19
N LEU A 4 -20.43 -13.57 1.85
CA LEU A 4 -19.29 -14.18 1.19
C LEU A 4 -19.79 -14.95 -0.06
N PRO A 5 -19.20 -14.76 -1.25
CA PRO A 5 -19.42 -15.73 -2.31
C PRO A 5 -18.87 -17.06 -1.80
N ASP A 6 -19.76 -18.03 -1.52
CA ASP A 6 -19.51 -19.38 -1.03
C ASP A 6 -18.04 -19.69 -0.76
N PHE A 7 -17.51 -19.14 0.34
CA PHE A 7 -16.29 -19.63 0.94
C PHE A 7 -16.68 -20.98 1.54
N ARG A 8 -16.74 -22.04 0.71
CA ARG A 8 -17.14 -23.37 1.17
C ARG A 8 -16.15 -23.78 2.27
N PRO A 9 -16.55 -23.80 3.55
CA PRO A 9 -15.71 -24.27 4.63
C PRO A 9 -15.85 -25.79 4.60
N GLY A 10 -15.10 -26.45 3.72
CA GLY A 10 -15.27 -27.89 3.49
C GLY A 10 -14.02 -28.63 3.02
N LEU A 11 -12.90 -27.94 2.78
CA LEU A 11 -11.66 -28.59 2.34
C LEU A 11 -10.46 -28.01 3.08
N PHE A 12 -10.53 -27.99 4.40
CA PHE A 12 -9.34 -28.08 5.22
C PHE A 12 -9.30 -29.50 5.78
N PRO A 13 -8.26 -30.31 5.50
CA PRO A 13 -8.07 -31.54 6.23
C PRO A 13 -7.76 -31.15 7.68
N GLY A 14 -8.78 -31.18 8.52
CA GLY A 14 -8.60 -31.09 9.95
C GLY A 14 -7.54 -32.10 10.35
N ARG A 15 -6.47 -31.64 11.03
CA ARG A 15 -5.56 -32.52 11.74
C ARG A 15 -6.41 -33.31 12.73
N GLY A 16 -6.78 -34.52 12.33
CA GLY A 16 -7.45 -35.48 13.19
C GLY A 16 -6.59 -35.69 14.42
N SER A 17 -7.14 -35.38 15.58
CA SER A 17 -6.66 -35.86 16.86
C SER A 17 -6.60 -37.39 16.79
N VAL A 18 -5.38 -37.92 16.83
CA VAL A 18 -5.12 -39.36 16.86
C VAL A 18 -5.55 -39.89 18.25
N PRO A 19 -6.49 -40.85 18.35
CA PRO A 19 -6.68 -41.55 19.61
C PRO A 19 -5.53 -42.55 19.81
N VAL A 20 -4.87 -42.45 20.96
CA VAL A 20 -3.90 -43.44 21.43
C VAL A 20 -4.66 -44.73 21.77
N HIS A 21 -4.53 -45.75 20.92
CA HIS A 21 -4.86 -47.12 21.28
C HIS A 21 -3.59 -47.98 21.25
N ARG A 22 -3.26 -48.53 22.43
CA ARG A 22 -2.27 -49.59 22.61
C ARG A 22 -2.85 -50.95 22.18
N SER A 23 -1.93 -51.80 21.71
CA SER A 23 -1.88 -53.26 21.84
C SER A 23 -2.12 -54.11 20.57
N ALA A 24 -0.98 -54.55 20.01
CA ALA A 24 -0.60 -55.95 19.75
C ALA A 24 -1.01 -56.67 18.43
N PRO A 25 -0.20 -57.66 17.97
CA PRO A 25 0.08 -57.93 16.55
C PRO A 25 -0.44 -59.30 16.04
N CYS A 26 -0.37 -59.52 14.71
CA CYS A 26 -0.37 -60.79 13.93
C CYS A 26 -0.97 -60.51 12.53
N PHE A 27 -0.72 -61.20 11.40
CA PHE A 27 0.32 -62.09 10.86
C PHE A 27 0.01 -62.17 9.34
N TRP A 28 1.04 -62.32 8.50
CA TRP A 28 1.14 -62.72 7.07
C TRP A 28 -0.12 -62.93 6.18
N GLY A 29 -0.05 -62.41 4.93
CA GLY A 29 -0.91 -62.86 3.81
C GLY A 29 -0.65 -62.18 2.45
N ALA A 30 -0.17 -62.97 1.48
CA ALA A 30 0.23 -62.78 0.07
C ALA A 30 -0.63 -61.90 -0.90
N PRO A 31 -0.13 -61.63 -2.14
CA PRO A 31 -0.58 -60.56 -3.04
C PRO A 31 -1.56 -61.01 -4.14
N GLY A 32 -2.39 -60.09 -4.65
CA GLY A 32 -3.25 -60.36 -5.81
C GLY A 32 -4.10 -59.17 -6.28
N SER A 33 -3.68 -58.57 -7.39
CA SER A 33 -4.47 -58.09 -8.54
C SER A 33 -5.81 -57.35 -8.32
N ARG A 34 -5.88 -56.09 -8.76
CA ARG A 34 -6.68 -55.66 -9.95
C ARG A 34 -6.63 -54.14 -10.15
N ALA A 35 -6.21 -53.75 -11.35
CA ALA A 35 -6.38 -52.41 -11.88
C ALA A 35 -7.87 -52.12 -12.11
N VAL A 36 -8.33 -50.96 -11.63
CA VAL A 36 -9.63 -50.39 -11.97
C VAL A 36 -9.38 -49.14 -12.80
N ARG A 37 -9.74 -49.19 -14.08
CA ARG A 37 -9.93 -48.01 -14.93
C ARG A 37 -11.12 -47.22 -14.39
N TRP A 38 -10.92 -45.94 -14.17
CA TRP A 38 -11.99 -44.95 -14.19
C TRP A 38 -11.84 -44.15 -15.48
N THR A 39 -12.74 -44.43 -16.43
CA THR A 39 -13.14 -43.49 -17.46
C THR A 39 -14.41 -42.81 -16.97
N ASP A 40 -14.43 -41.49 -17.00
CA ASP A 40 -15.56 -40.63 -17.38
C ASP A 40 -15.32 -39.24 -16.77
N SER A 41 -14.85 -38.28 -17.57
CA SER A 41 -15.71 -37.37 -18.36
C SER A 41 -16.65 -36.57 -17.44
N CYS A 42 -16.15 -35.44 -16.94
CA CYS A 42 -16.97 -34.38 -16.39
C CYS A 42 -16.56 -33.03 -16.99
N SER A 43 -17.55 -32.51 -17.69
CA SER A 43 -17.66 -31.26 -18.41
C SER A 43 -17.33 -30.06 -17.52
N CYS A 44 -16.42 -29.22 -17.98
CA CYS A 44 -16.19 -27.88 -17.45
C CYS A 44 -17.23 -26.94 -18.07
N PRO A 45 -17.85 -26.04 -17.29
CA PRO A 45 -17.74 -24.64 -17.69
C PRO A 45 -17.72 -23.67 -16.49
N ALA A 46 -16.58 -23.04 -16.24
CA ALA A 46 -16.50 -21.64 -15.78
C ALA A 46 -15.03 -21.21 -15.79
N ARG A 47 -14.65 -20.40 -16.78
CA ARG A 47 -13.35 -19.73 -16.83
C ARG A 47 -13.32 -18.66 -15.74
N LEU A 48 -12.80 -19.00 -14.57
CA LEU A 48 -12.17 -18.02 -13.69
C LEU A 48 -10.86 -17.61 -14.37
N CYS A 49 -10.75 -16.34 -14.75
CA CYS A 49 -9.48 -15.75 -15.17
C CYS A 49 -8.55 -15.74 -13.94
N ARG A 50 -7.90 -16.88 -13.70
CA ARG A 50 -6.69 -16.93 -12.89
C ARG A 50 -5.65 -16.19 -13.71
N CYS A 51 -5.37 -14.93 -13.38
CA CYS A 51 -4.14 -14.26 -13.80
C CYS A 51 -2.98 -14.95 -13.09
N SER A 52 -2.68 -16.19 -13.48
CA SER A 52 -1.46 -16.86 -13.10
C SER A 52 -0.34 -16.05 -13.73
N MET A 53 0.47 -15.35 -12.92
CA MET A 53 1.78 -14.88 -13.35
C MET A 53 2.66 -16.11 -13.60
N GLU A 54 2.39 -16.85 -14.67
CA GLU A 54 3.36 -17.82 -15.17
C GLU A 54 4.57 -17.04 -15.66
N THR A 55 5.71 -17.35 -15.04
CA THR A 55 7.04 -16.83 -15.33
C THR A 55 7.35 -16.95 -16.82
N LEU A 56 7.17 -15.85 -17.56
CA LEU A 56 7.53 -15.74 -18.97
C LEU A 56 9.07 -15.72 -19.14
N ASN A 57 9.68 -16.89 -19.12
CA ASN A 57 11.04 -17.12 -19.61
C ASN A 57 10.99 -17.39 -21.12
N ASN A 58 10.95 -16.33 -21.94
CA ASN A 58 11.18 -16.45 -23.38
C ASN A 58 12.08 -15.31 -23.89
N PRO A 59 13.35 -15.59 -24.26
CA PRO A 59 14.26 -14.58 -24.77
C PRO A 59 14.04 -14.42 -26.28
N ARG A 60 13.05 -13.63 -26.68
CA ARG A 60 13.00 -13.06 -28.03
C ARG A 60 12.79 -11.56 -27.92
N ALA A 61 13.70 -10.82 -28.57
CA ALA A 61 13.79 -9.37 -28.59
C ALA A 61 12.46 -8.73 -29.01
N VAL A 62 11.66 -8.33 -28.03
CA VAL A 62 10.55 -7.40 -28.20
C VAL A 62 11.13 -6.01 -27.99
N SER A 63 10.98 -5.13 -28.98
CA SER A 63 11.31 -3.72 -28.86
C SER A 63 10.69 -3.14 -27.58
N PRO A 64 11.37 -2.25 -26.84
CA PRO A 64 10.80 -1.66 -25.64
C PRO A 64 9.63 -0.78 -26.05
N HIS A 65 8.43 -1.35 -26.04
CA HIS A 65 7.22 -0.57 -26.01
C HIS A 65 7.36 0.31 -24.77
N ARG A 66 7.56 1.62 -25.00
CA ARG A 66 7.35 2.65 -23.98
C ARG A 66 5.90 2.48 -23.53
N LEU A 67 5.69 1.65 -22.51
CA LEU A 67 4.45 1.58 -21.76
C LEU A 67 4.13 3.03 -21.43
N HIS A 68 2.99 3.49 -21.93
CA HIS A 68 2.57 4.86 -21.70
C HIS A 68 2.58 5.10 -20.19
N PRO A 69 3.17 6.21 -19.71
CA PRO A 69 3.25 6.51 -18.29
C PRO A 69 1.84 6.45 -17.69
N MET A 70 1.62 5.35 -16.97
CA MET A 70 0.47 4.96 -16.14
C MET A 70 -0.85 5.64 -16.49
N ALA A 71 -1.52 5.17 -17.54
CA ALA A 71 -2.90 5.55 -17.85
C ALA A 71 -3.84 5.32 -16.65
N PHE A 72 -3.53 4.34 -15.79
CA PHE A 72 -4.25 4.07 -14.55
C PHE A 72 -4.08 5.14 -13.48
N PHE A 73 -2.90 5.70 -13.22
CA PHE A 73 -2.78 6.85 -12.30
C PHE A 73 -3.67 8.02 -12.72
N LYS A 74 -3.86 8.19 -14.04
CA LYS A 74 -4.77 9.21 -14.56
C LYS A 74 -6.24 8.88 -14.33
N ARG A 75 -6.62 7.60 -14.32
CA ARG A 75 -7.99 7.12 -14.11
C ARG A 75 -8.35 7.03 -12.63
N PHE A 76 -7.50 6.37 -11.84
CA PHE A 76 -7.66 6.08 -10.42
C PHE A 76 -7.88 7.33 -9.55
N LEU A 77 -7.39 8.49 -10.01
CA LEU A 77 -7.37 9.73 -9.23
C LEU A 77 -8.14 10.87 -9.91
N LYS A 78 -8.90 10.58 -10.97
CA LYS A 78 -9.71 11.59 -11.66
C LYS A 78 -10.94 12.00 -10.86
N ASP A 79 -11.42 11.12 -9.97
CA ASP A 79 -12.72 11.28 -9.32
C ASP A 79 -12.62 11.84 -7.87
N HIS A 80 -11.41 12.06 -7.34
CA HIS A 80 -11.21 12.45 -5.93
C HIS A 80 -11.03 13.94 -5.64
N VAL A 81 -11.03 14.81 -6.66
CA VAL A 81 -10.79 16.26 -6.48
C VAL A 81 -11.99 16.99 -5.84
N SER A 82 -13.08 16.29 -5.52
CA SER A 82 -14.29 16.90 -4.97
C SER A 82 -14.78 16.23 -3.69
N SER A 83 -13.89 15.97 -2.73
CA SER A 83 -14.32 15.63 -1.36
C SER A 83 -14.57 16.93 -0.56
N PRO A 84 -15.83 17.26 -0.19
CA PRO A 84 -16.13 18.43 0.62
C PRO A 84 -15.54 18.25 2.03
N ALA A 85 -14.92 19.31 2.56
CA ALA A 85 -14.33 19.35 3.88
C ALA A 85 -15.26 18.74 4.95
N SER A 86 -14.82 17.67 5.59
CA SER A 86 -15.58 16.98 6.63
C SER A 86 -15.83 17.90 7.83
N PRO A 87 -17.08 18.07 8.31
CA PRO A 87 -17.37 18.91 9.47
C PRO A 87 -16.79 18.28 10.75
N ALA A 88 -16.00 19.06 11.49
CA ALA A 88 -15.29 18.61 12.68
C ALA A 88 -16.24 18.09 13.79
N PRO A 89 -15.97 16.91 14.39
CA PRO A 89 -16.71 16.44 15.56
C PRO A 89 -16.36 17.26 16.81
N LYS A 90 -17.38 17.79 17.49
CA LYS A 90 -17.26 18.47 18.79
C LYS A 90 -17.28 17.45 19.92
N THR A 91 -16.13 17.23 20.58
CA THR A 91 -16.00 16.36 21.76
C THR A 91 -15.26 17.11 22.87
N PRO A 92 -15.62 16.90 24.16
CA PRO A 92 -15.37 17.87 25.24
C PRO A 92 -13.95 17.85 25.82
N VAL A 93 -13.64 18.99 26.43
CA VAL A 93 -12.34 19.49 26.90
C VAL A 93 -11.68 18.59 27.96
N ARG A 94 -10.48 18.08 27.64
CA ARG A 94 -9.53 17.51 28.61
C ARG A 94 -8.13 18.06 28.29
N ALA A 95 -7.50 18.69 29.30
CA ALA A 95 -6.14 19.23 29.41
C ALA A 95 -5.43 19.63 28.10
N ALA A 96 -5.29 20.94 27.88
CA ALA A 96 -4.77 21.57 26.67
C ALA A 96 -3.49 20.91 26.11
N PRO A 97 -3.58 20.07 25.07
CA PRO A 97 -2.41 19.62 24.34
C PRO A 97 -1.83 20.81 23.55
N ALA A 98 -0.54 20.73 23.21
CA ALA A 98 0.13 21.69 22.33
C ALA A 98 -0.77 21.99 21.13
N VAL A 99 -1.23 23.25 21.03
CA VAL A 99 -2.19 23.67 20.00
C VAL A 99 -1.63 23.31 18.64
N GLU A 100 -2.27 22.36 17.96
CA GLU A 100 -1.92 22.00 16.60
C GLU A 100 -2.28 23.18 15.69
N ARG A 101 -1.29 24.00 15.35
CA ARG A 101 -1.46 25.21 14.53
C ARG A 101 -1.54 24.92 13.03
N ARG A 102 -1.55 23.65 12.62
CA ARG A 102 -1.47 23.26 11.21
C ARG A 102 -2.87 23.14 10.63
N ALA A 103 -3.06 23.73 9.45
CA ALA A 103 -4.34 23.70 8.74
C ALA A 103 -4.55 22.39 7.94
N GLN A 104 -3.49 21.62 7.69
CA GLN A 104 -3.52 20.44 6.82
C GLN A 104 -2.92 19.22 7.52
N GLU A 105 -3.56 18.07 7.29
CA GLU A 105 -3.08 16.76 7.72
C GLU A 105 -1.76 16.41 7.02
N ARG A 106 -0.86 15.77 7.77
CA ARG A 106 0.42 15.28 7.25
C ARG A 106 0.43 13.77 7.26
N HIS A 107 0.90 13.19 6.18
CA HIS A 107 1.00 11.77 5.97
C HIS A 107 2.46 11.34 6.16
N ALA A 108 2.71 10.49 7.15
CA ALA A 108 4.02 9.94 7.41
C ALA A 108 4.44 9.02 6.26
N VAL A 109 5.73 9.06 5.92
CA VAL A 109 6.33 8.23 4.88
C VAL A 109 7.29 7.25 5.55
N ASN A 110 6.98 5.97 5.44
CA ASN A 110 7.80 4.92 6.01
C ASN A 110 9.13 4.78 5.24
N HIS A 111 10.19 4.30 5.91
CA HIS A 111 11.50 4.10 5.28
C HIS A 111 11.48 3.09 4.13
N ASP A 112 10.62 2.08 4.21
CA ASP A 112 10.47 1.05 3.19
C ASP A 112 9.69 1.52 1.95
N PHE A 113 9.07 2.70 2.03
CA PHE A 113 8.31 3.25 0.91
C PHE A 113 9.27 3.67 -0.22
N ALA A 114 9.04 3.17 -1.43
CA ALA A 114 9.94 3.31 -2.58
C ALA A 114 9.96 4.72 -3.21
N LEU A 115 9.74 5.77 -2.42
CA LEU A 115 9.75 7.16 -2.86
C LEU A 115 11.14 7.78 -2.69
N LYS A 116 11.73 8.15 -3.82
CA LYS A 116 13.00 8.87 -3.87
C LYS A 116 12.73 10.36 -3.81
N ALA A 117 13.39 11.05 -2.89
CA ALA A 117 13.34 12.50 -2.80
C ALA A 117 14.73 13.10 -3.06
N THR A 118 14.80 14.11 -3.90
CA THR A 118 16.02 14.86 -4.19
C THR A 118 15.69 16.35 -4.14
N LEU A 119 16.42 17.11 -3.34
CA LEU A 119 16.30 18.56 -3.24
C LEU A 119 17.39 19.22 -4.09
N SER A 120 16.98 20.10 -4.98
CA SER A 120 17.88 20.92 -5.79
C SER A 120 17.84 22.36 -5.27
N TYR A 121 18.98 22.87 -4.80
CA TYR A 121 19.12 24.27 -4.37
C TYR A 121 20.55 24.78 -4.56
N VAL A 122 20.75 26.09 -4.53
CA VAL A 122 22.06 26.71 -4.67
C VAL A 122 22.85 26.48 -3.38
N GLY A 123 23.76 25.50 -3.39
CA GLY A 123 24.62 25.22 -2.24
C GLY A 123 25.49 26.43 -1.89
N ARG A 124 25.70 26.67 -0.59
CA ARG A 124 26.55 27.75 -0.08
C ARG A 124 27.78 27.20 0.63
N ASP A 125 28.90 27.91 0.49
CA ASP A 125 30.11 27.60 1.23
C ASP A 125 30.02 28.10 2.68
N VAL A 126 31.09 27.87 3.45
CA VAL A 126 31.18 28.31 4.86
C VAL A 126 31.08 29.83 5.05
N THR A 127 31.26 30.61 3.97
CA THR A 127 31.13 32.08 3.98
C THR A 127 29.71 32.53 3.64
N GLY A 128 28.83 31.60 3.26
CA GLY A 128 27.48 31.87 2.79
C GLY A 128 27.41 32.26 1.31
N ALA A 129 28.54 32.25 0.60
CA ALA A 129 28.60 32.52 -0.83
C ALA A 129 28.11 31.30 -1.64
N PRO A 130 27.42 31.49 -2.77
CA PRO A 130 26.98 30.37 -3.60
C PRO A 130 28.21 29.60 -4.13
N MET A 131 28.24 28.27 -3.96
CA MET A 131 29.34 27.41 -4.38
C MET A 131 29.44 27.24 -5.91
N SER A 132 28.43 27.68 -6.66
CA SER A 132 28.48 27.66 -8.12
C SER A 132 27.69 28.81 -8.72
N ASP A 133 28.23 29.38 -9.80
CA ASP A 133 27.49 30.28 -10.70
C ASP A 133 26.48 29.52 -11.59
N SER A 134 26.45 28.19 -11.49
CA SER A 134 25.50 27.38 -12.25
C SER A 134 24.08 27.61 -11.74
N ARG A 135 23.19 28.01 -12.65
CA ARG A 135 21.76 28.27 -12.35
C ARG A 135 21.00 27.05 -11.82
N HIS A 136 21.58 25.85 -11.91
CA HIS A 136 20.87 24.59 -11.69
C HIS A 136 21.06 23.98 -10.29
N GLY A 137 21.82 24.63 -9.41
CA GLY A 137 22.01 24.16 -8.03
C GLY A 137 22.65 22.77 -7.93
N TRP A 138 22.78 22.27 -6.70
CA TRP A 138 23.27 20.94 -6.40
C TRP A 138 22.11 20.01 -6.03
N ASN A 139 22.18 18.75 -6.46
CA ASN A 139 21.16 17.75 -6.18
C ASN A 139 21.50 16.94 -4.92
N TRP A 140 20.71 17.12 -3.87
CA TRP A 140 20.89 16.48 -2.58
C TRP A 140 19.84 15.39 -2.39
N LYS A 141 20.29 14.14 -2.28
CA LYS A 141 19.39 13.02 -1.99
C LYS A 141 18.94 13.08 -0.54
N GLY A 142 17.64 12.89 -0.31
CA GLY A 142 17.04 12.92 1.00
C GLY A 142 16.02 11.83 1.22
N ARG A 143 15.66 11.65 2.49
CA ARG A 143 14.57 10.79 2.90
C ARG A 143 13.34 11.66 3.19
N LEU A 144 12.22 11.35 2.56
CA LEU A 144 10.95 11.99 2.88
C LEU A 144 10.46 11.48 4.24
N VAL A 145 10.14 12.40 5.15
CA VAL A 145 9.67 12.08 6.52
C VAL A 145 8.14 12.13 6.56
N ASP A 146 7.58 13.24 6.10
CA ASP A 146 6.14 13.45 5.98
C ASP A 146 5.82 14.32 4.77
N CYS A 147 4.60 14.20 4.24
CA CYS A 147 4.08 15.02 3.16
C CYS A 147 2.64 15.48 3.42
N SER A 148 2.27 16.59 2.82
CA SER A 148 0.94 17.20 2.87
C SER A 148 0.70 17.95 1.58
N GLU A 149 -0.53 18.40 1.34
CA GLU A 149 -0.86 19.13 0.11
C GLU A 149 -0.03 20.42 -0.07
N ALA A 150 0.26 21.14 1.03
CA ALA A 150 0.98 22.41 1.01
C ALA A 150 2.50 22.30 1.24
N GLY A 151 3.02 21.16 1.69
CA GLY A 151 4.45 21.06 2.00
C GLY A 151 4.93 19.66 2.35
N VAL A 152 6.22 19.51 2.51
CA VAL A 152 6.88 18.26 2.93
C VAL A 152 7.91 18.48 4.02
N ARG A 153 8.28 17.42 4.73
CA ARG A 153 9.50 17.36 5.52
C ARG A 153 10.48 16.37 4.92
N LEU A 154 11.69 16.86 4.66
CA LEU A 154 12.77 16.13 4.04
C LEU A 154 13.96 16.06 5.00
N GLN A 155 14.48 14.87 5.24
CA GLN A 155 15.70 14.64 6.00
C GLN A 155 16.87 14.48 5.02
N LEU A 156 17.90 15.29 5.22
CA LEU A 156 19.13 15.28 4.45
C LEU A 156 20.33 14.96 5.36
N GLY A 157 21.47 14.65 4.75
CA GLY A 157 22.72 14.41 5.48
C GLY A 157 23.20 15.62 6.30
N ALA A 158 24.09 15.37 7.26
CA ALA A 158 24.68 16.43 8.08
C ALA A 158 25.55 17.39 7.25
N GLY A 159 25.74 18.61 7.77
CA GLY A 159 26.63 19.61 7.17
C GLY A 159 26.03 20.40 6.00
N LEU A 160 24.76 20.18 5.67
CA LEU A 160 24.06 20.98 4.66
C LEU A 160 23.65 22.33 5.23
N GLN A 161 24.15 23.39 4.60
CA GLN A 161 23.74 24.75 4.86
C GLN A 161 22.68 25.15 3.84
N ALA A 162 21.53 25.61 4.33
CA ALA A 162 20.53 26.33 3.54
C ALA A 162 19.96 27.46 4.39
N VAL A 163 19.28 28.40 3.74
CA VAL A 163 18.67 29.55 4.41
C VAL A 163 17.15 29.43 4.38
N ILE A 164 16.48 29.82 5.46
CA ILE A 164 15.02 29.91 5.48
C ILE A 164 14.58 30.96 4.44
N GLY A 165 13.59 30.62 3.64
CA GLY A 165 13.10 31.40 2.50
C GLY A 165 13.82 31.11 1.19
N GLU A 166 14.84 30.24 1.17
CA GLU A 166 15.57 29.89 -0.03
C GLU A 166 14.69 29.04 -0.97
N SER A 167 14.59 29.50 -2.23
CA SER A 167 13.87 28.77 -3.28
C SER A 167 14.62 27.51 -3.68
N CYS A 168 13.86 26.43 -3.86
CA CYS A 168 14.34 25.09 -4.15
C CYS A 168 13.44 24.39 -5.16
N ASP A 169 13.95 23.34 -5.78
CA ASP A 169 13.15 22.38 -6.52
C ASP A 169 13.19 21.02 -5.81
N LEU A 170 12.03 20.51 -5.42
CA LEU A 170 11.88 19.19 -4.84
C LEU A 170 11.51 18.20 -5.94
N ARG A 171 12.39 17.26 -6.22
CA ARG A 171 12.15 16.16 -7.14
C ARG A 171 11.73 14.91 -6.37
N LEU A 172 10.51 14.46 -6.60
CA LEU A 172 9.93 13.24 -6.04
C LEU A 172 9.77 12.20 -7.14
N GLY A 173 10.27 10.99 -6.92
CA GLY A 173 10.24 9.92 -7.90
C GLY A 173 9.87 8.57 -7.31
N ILE A 174 8.90 7.89 -7.92
CA ILE A 174 8.50 6.52 -7.61
C ILE A 174 8.51 5.71 -8.91
N GLN A 175 9.47 4.79 -9.03
CA GLN A 175 9.72 4.03 -10.25
C GLN A 175 9.87 4.94 -11.48
N ASP A 176 8.99 4.82 -12.48
CA ASP A 176 9.01 5.63 -13.72
C ASP A 176 8.24 6.96 -13.60
N PHE A 177 7.61 7.23 -12.44
CA PHE A 177 6.90 8.48 -12.19
C PHE A 177 7.82 9.46 -11.48
N GLU A 178 7.98 10.66 -12.05
CA GLU A 178 8.76 11.75 -11.47
C GLU A 178 7.95 13.05 -11.52
N VAL A 179 7.97 13.80 -10.41
CA VAL A 179 7.39 15.14 -10.30
C VAL A 179 8.43 16.08 -9.69
N ILE A 180 8.60 17.25 -10.31
CA ILE A 180 9.45 18.32 -9.80
C ILE A 180 8.52 19.41 -9.30
N VAL A 181 8.66 19.76 -8.03
CA VAL A 181 7.78 20.67 -7.29
C VAL A 181 8.63 21.86 -6.83
N PRO A 182 8.36 23.08 -7.31
CA PRO A 182 9.02 24.27 -6.79
C PRO A 182 8.61 24.50 -5.33
N CYS A 183 9.58 24.84 -4.50
CA CYS A 183 9.44 24.99 -3.06
C CYS A 183 10.27 26.14 -2.51
N HIS A 184 10.04 26.48 -1.24
CA HIS A 184 11.01 27.21 -0.43
C HIS A 184 11.15 26.59 0.95
N VAL A 185 12.31 26.82 1.58
CA VAL A 185 12.60 26.33 2.92
C VAL A 185 11.87 27.17 3.96
N VAL A 186 10.99 26.58 4.77
CA VAL A 186 10.27 27.29 5.85
C VAL A 186 10.81 27.02 7.24
N ASN A 187 11.47 25.88 7.42
CA ASN A 187 12.03 25.48 8.70
C ASN A 187 13.25 24.60 8.50
N ILE A 188 14.26 24.74 9.36
CA ILE A 188 15.43 23.88 9.40
C ILE A 188 15.61 23.46 10.86
N SER A 189 15.72 22.15 11.08
CA SER A 189 15.96 21.58 12.40
C SER A 189 17.01 20.48 12.31
N GLU A 190 17.91 20.42 13.26
CA GLU A 190 18.93 19.37 13.34
C GLU A 190 18.41 18.20 14.21
N ASN A 191 18.69 16.98 13.79
CA ASN A 191 18.46 15.77 14.57
C ASN A 191 19.71 14.87 14.57
N ALA A 192 19.73 13.83 15.40
CA ALA A 192 20.88 12.93 15.49
C ALA A 192 21.20 12.19 14.17
N GLU A 193 20.22 12.11 13.28
CA GLU A 193 20.32 11.42 11.99
C GLU A 193 20.67 12.36 10.82
N GLY A 194 20.73 13.69 11.04
CA GLY A 194 20.98 14.69 10.01
C GLY A 194 20.18 15.99 10.15
N MET A 195 19.92 16.63 9.02
CA MET A 195 19.21 17.92 8.96
C MET A 195 17.80 17.70 8.39
N VAL A 196 16.77 18.19 9.08
CA VAL A 196 15.37 18.11 8.64
C VAL A 196 14.90 19.46 8.15
N PHE A 197 14.52 19.50 6.88
CA PHE A 197 14.02 20.65 6.16
C PHE A 197 12.50 20.57 6.07
N GLY A 198 11.81 21.60 6.57
CA GLY A 198 10.42 21.86 6.23
C GLY A 198 10.37 22.67 4.95
N LEU A 199 9.70 22.14 3.93
CA LEU A 199 9.54 22.77 2.62
C LEU A 199 8.06 23.12 2.42
N GLN A 200 7.80 24.32 1.93
CA GLN A 200 6.47 24.75 1.49
C GLN A 200 6.44 24.81 -0.04
N HIS A 201 5.37 24.30 -0.64
CA HIS A 201 5.22 24.26 -2.10
C HIS A 201 4.83 25.61 -2.67
N GLU A 202 5.34 25.92 -3.86
CA GLU A 202 4.98 27.08 -4.67
C GLU A 202 4.39 26.65 -6.02
N ILE A 203 3.41 25.77 -5.99
CA ILE A 203 2.81 25.21 -7.20
C ILE A 203 1.73 26.15 -7.74
N TYR A 204 2.02 26.82 -8.85
CA TYR A 204 1.06 27.65 -9.57
C TYR A 204 0.35 26.89 -10.71
N ASP A 205 1.00 25.86 -11.26
CA ASP A 205 0.43 25.02 -12.33
C ASP A 205 -0.47 23.94 -11.76
N GLU A 206 -1.75 23.97 -12.13
CA GLU A 206 -2.75 22.99 -11.71
C GLU A 206 -2.39 21.57 -12.18
N THR A 207 -1.74 21.43 -13.34
CA THR A 207 -1.33 20.11 -13.85
C THR A 207 -0.27 19.48 -12.94
N MET A 208 0.73 20.27 -12.53
CA MET A 208 1.74 19.86 -11.56
C MET A 208 1.12 19.59 -10.19
N ARG A 209 0.19 20.44 -9.74
CA ARG A 209 -0.53 20.26 -8.48
C ARG A 209 -1.26 18.93 -8.43
N LEU A 210 -2.00 18.59 -9.48
CA LEU A 210 -2.69 17.31 -9.58
C LEU A 210 -1.70 16.13 -9.58
N LYS A 211 -0.58 16.22 -10.30
CA LYS A 211 0.46 15.17 -10.26
C LYS A 211 1.03 14.98 -8.84
N TYR A 212 1.28 16.07 -8.13
CA TYR A 212 1.76 16.03 -6.75
C TYR A 212 0.71 15.42 -5.80
N LEU A 213 -0.53 15.90 -5.85
CA LEU A 213 -1.62 15.39 -5.01
C LEU A 213 -1.82 13.90 -5.19
N ARG A 214 -1.70 13.40 -6.43
CA ARG A 214 -1.79 11.97 -6.72
C ARG A 214 -0.73 11.13 -6.01
N LEU A 215 0.48 11.65 -5.90
CA LEU A 215 1.54 11.01 -5.16
C LEU A 215 1.24 11.02 -3.65
N VAL A 216 0.77 12.15 -3.14
CA VAL A 216 0.35 12.30 -1.73
C VAL A 216 -0.80 11.36 -1.39
N ASP A 217 -1.77 11.19 -2.28
CA ASP A 217 -2.90 10.28 -2.08
C ASP A 217 -2.41 8.84 -1.89
N VAL A 218 -1.45 8.35 -2.69
CA VAL A 218 -0.87 7.01 -2.51
C VAL A 218 -0.21 6.85 -1.13
N VAL A 219 0.54 7.87 -0.67
CA VAL A 219 1.15 7.87 0.66
C VAL A 219 0.08 7.90 1.75
N ALA A 220 -0.96 8.73 1.59
CA ALA A 220 -2.05 8.89 2.52
C ALA A 220 -2.86 7.60 2.68
N LEU A 221 -3.16 6.90 1.57
CA LEU A 221 -3.90 5.64 1.57
C LEU A 221 -3.23 4.58 2.45
N GLY A 222 -1.90 4.47 2.38
CA GLY A 222 -1.14 3.55 3.24
C GLY A 222 -1.04 4.02 4.69
N SER A 223 -0.64 5.27 4.91
CA SER A 223 -0.26 5.77 6.26
C SER A 223 -1.41 6.08 7.21
N THR A 224 -2.64 6.18 6.71
CA THR A 224 -3.80 6.61 7.52
C THR A 224 -4.74 5.47 7.91
N LEU A 225 -4.41 4.22 7.55
CA LEU A 225 -5.21 3.05 7.94
C LEU A 225 -5.19 2.85 9.45
N ARG A 226 -6.35 2.98 10.09
CA ARG A 226 -6.52 2.77 11.54
C ARG A 226 -7.60 1.75 11.80
N LEU A 227 -7.46 0.98 12.89
CA LEU A 227 -8.48 0.04 13.32
C LEU A 227 -9.78 0.80 13.59
N HIS A 228 -10.82 0.46 12.84
CA HIS A 228 -12.15 1.06 12.94
C HIS A 228 -13.08 0.20 13.79
N SER A 229 -13.03 -1.12 13.60
CA SER A 229 -13.86 -2.05 14.36
C SER A 229 -13.22 -3.43 14.38
N ARG A 230 -13.40 -4.18 15.47
CA ARG A 230 -13.07 -5.60 15.57
C ARG A 230 -14.26 -6.33 16.17
N THR A 231 -14.64 -7.49 15.62
CA THR A 231 -15.69 -8.31 16.21
C THR A 231 -15.21 -8.92 17.54
N PRO A 232 -16.04 -8.97 18.59
CA PRO A 232 -15.65 -9.53 19.89
C PRO A 232 -15.47 -11.06 19.86
N GLY A 233 -15.96 -11.70 18.80
CA GLY A 233 -15.83 -13.13 18.56
C GLY A 233 -16.05 -13.45 17.07
N PRO A 234 -16.14 -14.75 16.74
CA PRO A 234 -16.46 -15.20 15.39
C PRO A 234 -17.78 -14.60 14.89
N ASP A 235 -17.78 -14.07 13.67
CA ASP A 235 -19.00 -13.70 12.97
C ASP A 235 -19.71 -14.93 12.35
N ASP A 236 -20.72 -14.72 11.52
CA ASP A 236 -21.44 -15.79 10.82
C ASP A 236 -20.54 -16.63 9.90
N SER A 237 -19.35 -16.12 9.53
CA SER A 237 -18.35 -16.84 8.75
C SER A 237 -17.42 -17.71 9.60
N GLY A 238 -17.49 -17.59 10.94
CA GLY A 238 -16.63 -18.31 11.87
C GLY A 238 -15.28 -17.64 12.10
N TYR A 239 -15.07 -16.40 11.64
CA TYR A 239 -13.81 -15.66 11.75
C TYR A 239 -13.97 -14.43 12.63
N ILE A 240 -12.87 -14.02 13.26
CA ILE A 240 -12.78 -12.71 13.91
C ILE A 240 -12.45 -11.70 12.80
N VAL A 241 -13.27 -10.67 12.65
CA VAL A 241 -13.13 -9.68 11.58
C VAL A 241 -12.60 -8.37 12.15
N GLU A 242 -11.51 -7.89 11.58
CA GLU A 242 -10.94 -6.57 11.82
C GLU A 242 -11.13 -5.69 10.59
N ASN A 243 -11.75 -4.52 10.78
CA ASN A 243 -11.88 -3.51 9.74
C ASN A 243 -10.98 -2.33 10.08
N TYR A 244 -10.10 -1.98 9.16
CA TYR A 244 -9.26 -0.79 9.17
C TYR A 244 -9.78 0.18 8.13
N ARG A 245 -9.82 1.48 8.48
CA ARG A 245 -10.26 2.54 7.57
C ARG A 245 -9.22 3.65 7.52
N SER A 246 -9.02 4.17 6.31
CA SER A 246 -8.21 5.34 6.04
C SER A 246 -9.05 6.62 6.22
N SER A 247 -8.41 7.78 6.37
CA SER A 247 -9.10 9.07 6.21
C SER A 247 -9.48 9.34 4.74
N ARG A 248 -8.89 8.58 3.81
CA ARG A 248 -9.24 8.52 2.39
C ARG A 248 -10.13 7.30 2.10
N SER A 249 -10.53 7.12 0.85
CA SER A 249 -11.35 6.00 0.36
C SER A 249 -10.57 4.66 0.27
N ALA A 250 -9.90 4.29 1.36
CA ALA A 250 -9.30 2.97 1.52
C ALA A 250 -9.84 2.24 2.76
N ARG A 251 -10.03 0.94 2.61
CA ARG A 251 -10.46 0.02 3.66
C ARG A 251 -9.64 -1.26 3.56
N LEU A 252 -9.22 -1.77 4.70
CA LEU A 252 -8.61 -3.09 4.83
C LEU A 252 -9.48 -3.91 5.78
N THR A 253 -9.98 -5.04 5.30
CA THR A 253 -10.69 -6.05 6.10
C THR A 253 -9.77 -7.25 6.27
N VAL A 254 -9.61 -7.71 7.51
CA VAL A 254 -8.77 -8.86 7.85
C VAL A 254 -9.62 -9.88 8.58
N TRP A 255 -9.55 -11.13 8.15
CA TRP A 255 -10.20 -12.27 8.79
C TRP A 255 -9.15 -13.10 9.53
N ARG A 256 -9.40 -13.35 10.81
CA ARG A 256 -8.52 -14.12 11.69
C ARG A 256 -9.18 -15.40 12.18
N HIS A 257 -8.40 -16.47 12.29
CA HIS A 257 -8.85 -17.72 12.91
C HIS A 257 -9.12 -17.52 14.41
N PRO A 258 -10.24 -18.00 14.98
CA PRO A 258 -10.55 -17.77 16.38
C PRO A 258 -9.72 -18.61 17.36
N ALA A 259 -9.04 -19.66 16.87
CA ALA A 259 -8.26 -20.56 17.73
C ALA A 259 -6.88 -20.00 18.11
N ASP A 260 -6.22 -19.32 17.17
CA ASP A 260 -4.84 -18.82 17.31
C ASP A 260 -4.69 -17.34 16.90
N GLU A 261 -5.78 -16.69 16.54
CA GLU A 261 -5.82 -15.33 15.98
C GLU A 261 -4.96 -15.13 14.72
N SER A 262 -4.51 -16.20 14.06
CA SER A 262 -3.70 -16.09 12.84
C SER A 262 -4.51 -15.47 11.69
N VAL A 263 -3.82 -14.73 10.80
CA VAL A 263 -4.46 -14.08 9.65
C VAL A 263 -4.75 -15.12 8.57
N SER A 264 -6.04 -15.34 8.28
CA SER A 264 -6.50 -16.32 7.29
C SER A 264 -6.72 -15.70 5.92
N ALA A 265 -7.22 -14.46 5.88
CA ALA A 265 -7.56 -13.77 4.65
C ALA A 265 -7.54 -12.25 4.84
N PHE A 266 -7.44 -11.53 3.73
CA PHE A 266 -7.62 -10.10 3.70
C PHE A 266 -8.35 -9.65 2.44
N GLU A 267 -8.94 -8.47 2.55
CA GLU A 267 -9.54 -7.72 1.46
C GLU A 267 -9.14 -6.27 1.64
N ILE A 268 -8.53 -5.70 0.62
CA ILE A 268 -8.18 -4.29 0.60
C ILE A 268 -8.91 -3.61 -0.56
N GLN A 269 -9.72 -2.63 -0.20
CA GLN A 269 -10.41 -1.76 -1.14
C GLN A 269 -9.68 -0.44 -1.17
N ILE A 270 -9.28 -0.01 -2.36
CA ILE A 270 -8.63 1.27 -2.60
C ILE A 270 -9.40 1.92 -3.75
N ASN A 271 -10.22 2.92 -3.43
CA ASN A 271 -11.15 3.54 -4.37
C ASN A 271 -12.08 2.49 -5.04
N ASP A 272 -12.04 2.41 -6.38
CA ASP A 272 -12.81 1.47 -7.21
C ASP A 272 -12.05 0.16 -7.48
N CYS A 273 -10.96 -0.09 -6.78
CA CYS A 273 -10.15 -1.29 -6.90
C CYS A 273 -10.26 -2.14 -5.63
N LEU A 274 -10.42 -3.44 -5.81
CA LEU A 274 -10.50 -4.41 -4.72
C LEU A 274 -9.46 -5.49 -4.95
N LEU A 275 -8.62 -5.75 -3.95
CA LEU A 275 -7.80 -6.95 -3.91
C LEU A 275 -8.25 -7.82 -2.75
N ARG A 276 -8.26 -9.13 -2.96
CA ARG A 276 -8.48 -10.09 -1.88
C ARG A 276 -7.59 -11.30 -2.05
N ALA A 277 -7.16 -11.86 -0.93
CA ALA A 277 -6.50 -13.15 -0.90
C ALA A 277 -6.79 -13.87 0.40
N ALA A 278 -6.64 -15.18 0.36
CA ALA A 278 -6.69 -16.05 1.52
C ALA A 278 -5.45 -16.93 1.56
N GLU A 279 -5.16 -17.47 2.74
CA GLU A 279 -4.05 -18.39 2.95
C GLU A 279 -4.14 -19.57 1.96
N GLY A 280 -3.04 -19.85 1.27
CA GLY A 280 -2.96 -20.89 0.25
C GLY A 280 -3.67 -20.57 -1.08
N GLN A 281 -4.29 -19.39 -1.20
CA GLN A 281 -4.93 -18.92 -2.43
C GLN A 281 -4.11 -17.81 -3.09
N GLY A 282 -4.31 -17.63 -4.40
CA GLY A 282 -3.69 -16.55 -5.16
C GLY A 282 -4.41 -15.22 -4.94
N LEU A 283 -3.73 -14.12 -5.27
CA LEU A 283 -4.30 -12.78 -5.21
C LEU A 283 -5.33 -12.58 -6.32
N GLU A 284 -6.54 -12.14 -5.95
CA GLU A 284 -7.61 -11.84 -6.88
C GLU A 284 -7.83 -10.33 -6.97
N TYR A 285 -8.03 -9.83 -8.18
CA TYR A 285 -8.14 -8.40 -8.48
C TYR A 285 -9.49 -8.10 -9.10
N PHE A 286 -10.17 -7.10 -8.57
CA PHE A 286 -11.45 -6.63 -9.08
C PHE A 286 -11.44 -5.11 -9.26
N THR A 287 -12.32 -4.66 -10.15
CA THR A 287 -12.62 -3.25 -10.39
C THR A 287 -14.11 -3.01 -10.25
N GLY A 288 -14.50 -1.82 -9.83
CA GLY A 288 -15.88 -1.46 -9.52
C GLY A 288 -16.12 -1.34 -8.01
N ASP A 289 -17.34 -0.93 -7.67
CA ASP A 289 -17.80 -0.78 -6.30
C ASP A 289 -18.32 -2.11 -5.72
N ASP A 290 -18.64 -2.10 -4.43
CA ASP A 290 -19.14 -3.25 -3.66
C ASP A 290 -20.38 -3.91 -4.29
N SER A 291 -21.13 -3.18 -5.12
CA SER A 291 -22.35 -3.64 -5.76
C SER A 291 -22.15 -4.34 -7.11
N GLY A 292 -20.97 -4.18 -7.73
CA GLY A 292 -20.76 -4.54 -9.12
C GLY A 292 -19.32 -4.90 -9.49
N SER A 293 -18.55 -5.49 -8.56
CA SER A 293 -17.15 -5.84 -8.79
C SER A 293 -16.98 -6.80 -9.98
N ARG A 294 -16.05 -6.46 -10.87
CA ARG A 294 -15.71 -7.24 -12.06
C ARG A 294 -14.24 -7.64 -11.99
N PRO A 295 -13.88 -8.87 -12.41
CA PRO A 295 -12.48 -9.27 -12.51
C PRO A 295 -11.68 -8.24 -13.32
N ALA A 296 -10.53 -7.83 -12.79
CA ALA A 296 -9.65 -6.89 -13.47
C ALA A 296 -9.05 -7.53 -14.74
N THR A 297 -8.84 -6.70 -15.77
CA THR A 297 -8.04 -7.09 -16.94
C THR A 297 -6.57 -7.27 -16.54
N ALA A 298 -5.77 -7.99 -17.34
CA ALA A 298 -4.36 -8.24 -17.02
C ALA A 298 -3.54 -6.95 -16.80
N VAL A 299 -3.82 -5.89 -17.56
CA VAL A 299 -3.19 -4.57 -17.39
C VAL A 299 -3.59 -3.95 -16.04
N GLN A 300 -4.88 -3.98 -15.72
CA GLN A 300 -5.37 -3.48 -14.43
C GLN A 300 -4.82 -4.30 -13.26
N CYS A 301 -4.69 -5.63 -13.38
CA CYS A 301 -4.10 -6.46 -12.34
C CYS A 301 -2.68 -5.98 -11.99
N HIS A 302 -1.86 -5.68 -13.00
CA HIS A 302 -0.51 -5.18 -12.78
C HIS A 302 -0.50 -3.83 -12.06
N GLU A 303 -1.36 -2.90 -12.49
CA GLU A 303 -1.45 -1.56 -11.91
C GLU A 303 -2.00 -1.58 -10.47
N ILE A 304 -3.03 -2.39 -10.23
CA ILE A 304 -3.62 -2.61 -8.91
C ILE A 304 -2.60 -3.29 -7.97
N HIS A 305 -1.84 -4.26 -8.46
CA HIS A 305 -0.78 -4.91 -7.71
C HIS A 305 0.33 -3.93 -7.33
N GLN A 306 0.77 -3.08 -8.26
CA GLN A 306 1.79 -2.06 -8.00
C GLN A 306 1.32 -1.03 -6.97
N LEU A 307 0.05 -0.61 -7.03
CA LEU A 307 -0.55 0.24 -6.01
C LEU A 307 -0.57 -0.46 -4.64
N PHE A 308 -0.94 -1.73 -4.61
CA PHE A 308 -0.92 -2.55 -3.39
C PHE A 308 0.49 -2.63 -2.77
N GLN A 309 1.53 -2.83 -3.58
CA GLN A 309 2.92 -2.82 -3.11
C GLN A 309 3.28 -1.53 -2.37
N TRP A 310 2.89 -0.38 -2.91
CA TRP A 310 3.17 0.91 -2.29
C TRP A 310 2.38 1.12 -1.00
N VAL A 311 1.10 0.76 -1.00
CA VAL A 311 0.23 0.90 0.19
C VAL A 311 0.74 0.02 1.33
N VAL A 312 1.10 -1.23 1.05
CA VAL A 312 1.63 -2.17 2.06
C VAL A 312 2.95 -1.68 2.66
N ALA A 313 3.85 -1.13 1.83
CA ALA A 313 5.11 -0.57 2.31
C ALA A 313 4.94 0.65 3.26
N ASN A 314 3.78 1.32 3.21
CA ASN A 314 3.50 2.51 4.03
C ASN A 314 2.47 2.27 5.15
N LEU A 315 2.21 1.02 5.55
CA LEU A 315 1.24 0.74 6.62
C LEU A 315 1.71 1.26 7.99
N PRO A 316 0.84 1.94 8.76
CA PRO A 316 1.22 2.59 10.00
C PRO A 316 1.36 1.57 11.14
N ALA A 317 1.93 1.99 12.27
CA ALA A 317 2.25 1.08 13.38
C ALA A 317 1.00 0.46 14.04
N GLU A 318 -0.16 1.09 13.86
CA GLU A 318 -1.47 0.65 14.33
C GLU A 318 -1.96 -0.63 13.63
N VAL A 319 -1.44 -0.95 12.44
CA VAL A 319 -1.69 -2.24 11.79
C VAL A 319 -0.77 -3.28 12.43
N PRO A 320 -1.30 -4.38 13.00
CA PRO A 320 -0.49 -5.41 13.65
C PRO A 320 0.61 -5.96 12.75
N ALA A 321 1.77 -6.28 13.34
CA ALA A 321 2.96 -6.70 12.60
C ALA A 321 2.75 -8.00 11.80
N ASP A 322 1.98 -8.93 12.34
CA ASP A 322 1.61 -10.19 11.68
C ASP A 322 0.72 -9.95 10.43
N VAL A 323 -0.20 -8.99 10.48
CA VAL A 323 -0.97 -8.54 9.30
C VAL A 323 -0.04 -7.96 8.25
N LYS A 324 0.92 -7.11 8.65
CA LYS A 324 1.90 -6.56 7.70
C LYS A 324 2.71 -7.65 7.04
N VAL A 325 3.22 -8.62 7.82
CA VAL A 325 3.97 -9.77 7.29
C VAL A 325 3.12 -10.57 6.31
N PHE A 326 1.85 -10.83 6.64
CA PHE A 326 0.92 -11.53 5.76
C PHE A 326 0.72 -10.77 4.44
N LEU A 327 0.43 -9.47 4.49
CA LEU A 327 0.24 -8.63 3.30
C LEU A 327 1.51 -8.53 2.45
N HIS A 328 2.68 -8.42 3.07
CA HIS A 328 3.97 -8.41 2.36
C HIS A 328 4.22 -9.70 1.58
N GLY A 329 3.72 -10.85 2.07
CA GLY A 329 3.79 -12.13 1.35
C GLY A 329 3.08 -12.12 0.00
N PHE A 330 2.09 -11.24 -0.20
CA PHE A 330 1.38 -11.07 -1.47
C PHE A 330 1.86 -9.87 -2.30
N ALA A 331 2.69 -9.00 -1.72
CA ALA A 331 3.25 -7.83 -2.40
C ALA A 331 4.56 -8.14 -3.14
N GLY A 332 5.16 -9.31 -2.90
CA GLY A 332 6.37 -9.80 -3.57
C GLY A 332 6.13 -10.33 -4.97
#